data_AF-A0A8T1GAY7-F1
#
_entry.id   AF-A0A8T1GAY7-F1
#
_cell.length_a   1.000
_cell.length_b   1.000
_cell.length_c   1.000
_cell.angle_alpha   90.00
_cell.angle_beta   90.00
_cell.angle_gamma   90.00
#
_symmetry.space_group_name_H-M   'P 1'
#
loop_
_entity.id
_entity.type
_entity.pdbx_description
1 polymer ?
#
loop_
_entity_poly.entity_id
_entity_poly.type
_entity_poly.pdbx_seq_one_letter_code
_entity_poly.pdbx_strand_id
1 'polypeptide(L)'
;MASKGEATVTAWPSTGTTAEFCRNKGSPYDRYYELKPKKTESARSFLYHLNAAAKRADVDYEGSLSAQELHVRRFLKKLKDIDLRSTLQGQTFKSVRDLEKTLKRVEAVQQDDGYTTQPPKARDSKASGVRFSRFRRTVVTRVTKSAEEDSDAE
;
A
#
# COMPACT_ATOMS: atom_id res chain seq x y z
N MET A 1 -0.76 -92.09 -25.40
CA MET A 1 -0.16 -90.94 -26.11
C MET A 1 -0.40 -89.71 -25.26
N ALA A 2 0.66 -89.14 -24.68
CA ALA A 2 0.58 -87.95 -23.85
C ALA A 2 0.74 -86.72 -24.75
N SER A 3 -0.26 -85.83 -24.75
CA SER A 3 -0.19 -84.53 -25.42
C SER A 3 -0.19 -83.41 -24.40
N LYS A 4 0.80 -82.53 -24.61
CA LYS A 4 1.19 -81.34 -23.86
C LYS A 4 0.21 -80.17 -24.07
N GLY A 5 0.25 -79.26 -23.10
CA GLY A 5 0.00 -77.83 -23.30
C GLY A 5 -1.41 -77.36 -22.90
N GLU A 6 -1.65 -76.19 -22.35
CA GLU A 6 -0.82 -75.00 -22.12
C GLU A 6 -1.46 -74.20 -20.97
N ALA A 7 -0.65 -73.68 -20.05
CA ALA A 7 -1.10 -72.79 -18.98
C ALA A 7 -1.26 -71.37 -19.54
N THR A 8 -2.49 -70.89 -19.69
CA THR A 8 -2.74 -69.47 -19.94
C THR A 8 -2.75 -68.73 -18.61
N VAL A 9 -1.61 -68.12 -18.29
CA VAL A 9 -1.49 -67.08 -17.27
C VAL A 9 -2.36 -65.91 -17.73
N THR A 10 -3.55 -65.76 -17.14
CA THR A 10 -4.38 -64.58 -17.33
C THR A 10 -3.71 -63.40 -16.64
N ALA A 11 -2.91 -62.69 -17.44
CA ALA A 11 -2.37 -61.38 -17.11
C ALA A 11 -3.52 -60.41 -16.84
N TRP A 12 -3.52 -59.80 -15.66
CA TRP A 12 -4.45 -58.74 -15.32
C TRP A 12 -4.06 -57.51 -16.15
N PRO A 13 -5.00 -56.81 -16.82
CA PRO A 13 -4.68 -55.55 -17.45
C PRO A 13 -4.38 -54.54 -16.34
N SER A 14 -3.09 -54.29 -16.13
CA SER A 14 -2.57 -53.19 -15.35
C SER A 14 -2.91 -51.89 -16.08
N THR A 15 -4.14 -51.41 -15.94
CA THR A 15 -4.53 -50.07 -16.35
C THR A 15 -3.94 -49.07 -15.37
N GLY A 16 -2.64 -48.82 -15.52
CA GLY A 16 -2.02 -47.61 -15.01
C GLY A 16 -2.60 -46.43 -15.78
N THR A 17 -3.79 -45.97 -15.39
CA THR A 17 -4.21 -44.62 -15.71
C THR A 17 -3.31 -43.72 -14.89
N THR A 18 -2.30 -43.17 -15.55
CA THR A 18 -1.62 -41.97 -15.08
C THR A 18 -2.72 -40.93 -14.89
N ALA A 19 -3.22 -40.82 -13.65
CA ALA A 19 -3.94 -39.67 -13.18
C ALA A 19 -2.93 -38.54 -13.23
N GLU A 20 -2.76 -38.00 -14.43
CA GLU A 20 -2.08 -36.75 -14.69
C GLU A 20 -2.61 -35.80 -13.63
N PHE A 21 -1.64 -35.27 -12.90
CA PHE A 21 -1.80 -34.44 -11.73
C PHE A 21 -2.72 -33.26 -12.10
N CYS A 22 -4.04 -33.46 -12.00
CA CYS A 22 -5.04 -32.42 -12.03
C CYS A 22 -4.81 -31.60 -10.76
N ARG A 23 -3.79 -30.73 -10.77
CA ARG A 23 -3.80 -29.49 -10.01
C ARG A 23 -5.04 -28.81 -10.50
N ASN A 24 -6.16 -29.06 -9.83
CA ASN A 24 -7.38 -28.31 -9.94
C ASN A 24 -7.01 -26.87 -9.54
N LYS A 25 -6.43 -26.12 -10.48
CA LYS A 25 -6.32 -24.68 -10.39
C LYS A 25 -7.78 -24.28 -10.38
N GLY A 26 -8.31 -23.94 -9.21
CA GLY A 26 -9.73 -23.70 -9.01
C GLY A 26 -10.34 -22.81 -10.09
N SER A 27 -11.67 -22.80 -10.14
CA SER A 27 -12.43 -21.98 -11.08
C SER A 27 -11.85 -20.56 -11.11
N PRO A 28 -11.87 -19.86 -12.26
CA PRO A 28 -11.51 -18.44 -12.30
C PRO A 28 -12.15 -17.62 -11.17
N TYR A 29 -13.39 -17.96 -10.78
CA TYR A 29 -14.07 -17.42 -9.61
C TYR A 29 -13.38 -17.75 -8.28
N ASP A 30 -12.97 -19.00 -8.05
CA ASP A 30 -12.24 -19.40 -6.85
C ASP A 30 -10.95 -18.58 -6.72
N ARG A 31 -10.22 -18.43 -7.83
CA ARG A 31 -8.99 -17.62 -7.87
C ARG A 31 -9.22 -16.15 -7.51
N TYR A 32 -10.36 -15.58 -7.86
CA TYR A 32 -10.74 -14.22 -7.47
C TYR A 32 -11.08 -14.14 -5.96
N TYR A 33 -11.87 -15.08 -5.44
CA TYR A 33 -12.30 -15.05 -4.03
C TYR A 33 -11.21 -15.46 -3.03
N GLU A 34 -10.31 -16.32 -3.46
CA GLU A 34 -9.18 -16.83 -2.67
C GLU A 34 -7.93 -15.96 -2.82
N LEU A 35 -7.93 -14.96 -3.71
CA LEU A 35 -6.78 -14.11 -3.91
C LEU A 35 -6.32 -13.49 -2.58
N LYS A 36 -5.06 -13.73 -2.24
CA LYS A 36 -4.40 -13.20 -1.06
C LYS A 36 -3.31 -12.24 -1.49
N PRO A 37 -3.09 -11.16 -0.75
CA PRO A 37 -1.98 -10.30 -1.07
C PRO A 37 -0.64 -11.03 -0.85
N LYS A 38 0.36 -10.74 -1.67
CA LYS A 38 1.76 -11.16 -1.48
C LYS A 38 2.37 -10.44 -0.26
N LYS A 39 3.58 -10.84 0.13
CA LYS A 39 4.24 -10.31 1.35
C LYS A 39 4.91 -8.95 1.10
N THR A 40 5.39 -8.72 -0.12
CA THR A 40 6.20 -7.55 -0.51
C THR A 40 5.46 -6.59 -1.43
N GLU A 41 4.20 -6.86 -1.76
CA GLU A 41 3.45 -6.03 -2.68
C GLU A 41 2.79 -4.87 -1.95
N SER A 42 2.71 -3.72 -2.62
CA SER A 42 1.96 -2.58 -2.09
C SER A 42 0.45 -2.86 -2.19
N ALA A 43 -0.33 -2.16 -1.37
CA ALA A 43 -1.79 -2.24 -1.41
C ALA A 43 -2.34 -1.93 -2.81
N ARG A 44 -1.70 -1.02 -3.54
CA ARG A 44 -2.06 -0.69 -4.92
C ARG A 44 -1.74 -1.80 -5.91
N SER A 45 -0.57 -2.44 -5.80
CA SER A 45 -0.27 -3.62 -6.63
C SER A 45 -1.27 -4.75 -6.39
N PHE A 46 -1.67 -4.98 -5.13
CA PHE A 46 -2.70 -5.95 -4.79
C PHE A 46 -4.05 -5.63 -5.45
N LEU A 47 -4.45 -4.36 -5.48
CA LEU A 47 -5.68 -3.92 -6.15
C LEU A 47 -5.65 -4.30 -7.64
N TYR A 48 -4.54 -4.04 -8.34
CA TYR A 48 -4.44 -4.42 -9.75
C TYR A 48 -4.46 -5.93 -9.99
N HIS A 49 -3.89 -6.72 -9.07
CA HIS A 49 -4.02 -8.18 -9.13
C HIS A 49 -5.45 -8.64 -8.93
N LEU A 50 -6.19 -8.02 -8.02
CA LEU A 50 -7.60 -8.31 -7.79
C LEU A 50 -8.47 -7.95 -9.00
N ASN A 51 -8.22 -6.79 -9.63
CA ASN A 51 -8.91 -6.38 -10.86
C ASN A 51 -8.64 -7.36 -12.00
N ALA A 52 -7.38 -7.78 -12.17
CA ALA A 52 -7.01 -8.76 -13.19
C ALA A 52 -7.67 -10.13 -12.93
N ALA A 53 -7.77 -10.56 -11.67
CA ALA A 53 -8.47 -11.79 -11.31
C ALA A 53 -9.97 -11.70 -11.59
N ALA A 54 -10.61 -10.56 -11.29
CA ALA A 54 -12.01 -10.32 -11.61
C ALA A 54 -12.28 -10.41 -13.11
N LYS A 55 -11.44 -9.77 -13.95
CA LYS A 55 -11.54 -9.86 -15.42
C LYS A 55 -11.40 -11.30 -15.92
N ARG A 56 -10.51 -12.09 -15.33
CA ARG A 56 -10.34 -13.52 -15.69
C ARG A 56 -11.52 -14.37 -15.24
N ALA A 57 -12.21 -13.95 -14.19
CA ALA A 57 -13.40 -14.59 -13.66
C ALA A 57 -14.70 -14.11 -14.30
N ASP A 58 -14.63 -13.23 -15.31
CA ASP A 58 -15.79 -12.58 -15.92
C ASP A 58 -16.69 -11.85 -14.90
N VAL A 59 -16.07 -11.32 -13.85
CA VAL A 59 -16.76 -10.50 -12.84
C VAL A 59 -16.74 -9.06 -13.32
N ASP A 60 -17.90 -8.58 -13.79
CA ASP A 60 -18.07 -7.17 -14.11
C ASP A 60 -18.21 -6.33 -12.83
N TYR A 61 -17.06 -5.89 -12.34
CA TYR A 61 -17.00 -5.00 -11.19
C TYR A 61 -17.22 -3.53 -11.57
N GLU A 62 -17.17 -3.14 -12.86
CA GLU A 62 -17.32 -1.74 -13.28
C GLU A 62 -18.77 -1.40 -13.65
N GLY A 63 -19.57 -2.37 -14.07
CA GLY A 63 -20.91 -2.17 -14.61
C GLY A 63 -21.95 -1.58 -13.64
N SER A 64 -21.85 -1.85 -12.33
CA SER A 64 -22.76 -1.26 -11.34
C SER A 64 -22.03 -0.71 -10.12
N LEU A 65 -22.60 0.34 -9.51
CA LEU A 65 -22.06 0.91 -8.27
C LEU A 65 -22.01 -0.13 -7.14
N SER A 66 -23.04 -0.98 -7.03
CA SER A 66 -23.08 -2.07 -6.05
C SER A 66 -21.96 -3.09 -6.27
N ALA A 67 -21.67 -3.46 -7.52
CA ALA A 67 -20.56 -4.35 -7.84
C ALA A 67 -19.20 -3.71 -7.53
N GLN A 68 -19.03 -2.41 -7.82
CA GLN A 68 -17.82 -1.65 -7.46
C GLN A 68 -17.62 -1.64 -5.95
N GLU A 69 -18.66 -1.33 -5.18
CA GLU A 69 -18.62 -1.32 -3.71
C GLU A 69 -18.30 -2.71 -3.14
N LEU A 70 -18.91 -3.77 -3.66
CA LEU A 70 -18.61 -5.15 -3.25
C LEU A 70 -17.15 -5.52 -3.55
N HIS A 71 -16.63 -5.12 -4.71
CA HIS A 71 -15.25 -5.34 -5.10
C HIS A 71 -14.28 -4.61 -4.15
N VAL A 72 -14.55 -3.34 -3.82
CA VAL A 72 -13.78 -2.56 -2.84
C VAL A 72 -13.85 -3.19 -1.44
N ARG A 73 -15.03 -3.60 -0.97
CA ARG A 73 -15.19 -4.28 0.32
C ARG A 73 -14.39 -5.59 0.37
N ARG A 74 -14.31 -6.31 -0.75
CA ARG A 74 -13.50 -7.54 -0.85
C ARG A 74 -12.01 -7.23 -0.76
N PHE A 75 -11.53 -6.19 -1.42
CA PHE A 75 -10.16 -5.69 -1.29
C PHE A 75 -9.82 -5.38 0.18
N LEU A 76 -10.66 -4.58 0.87
CA LEU A 76 -10.45 -4.21 2.28
C LEU A 76 -10.42 -5.43 3.21
N LYS A 77 -11.27 -6.43 2.98
CA LYS A 77 -11.29 -7.67 3.78
C LYS A 77 -9.99 -8.47 3.64
N LYS A 78 -9.34 -8.41 2.48
CA LYS A 78 -8.11 -9.17 2.17
C LYS A 78 -6.83 -8.39 2.48
N LEU A 79 -6.92 -7.09 2.76
CA LEU A 79 -5.78 -6.25 3.10
C LEU A 79 -5.09 -6.74 4.37
N LYS A 80 -3.76 -6.89 4.31
CA LYS A 80 -2.92 -7.28 5.46
C LYS A 80 -2.58 -6.13 6.38
N ASP A 81 -2.44 -4.93 5.81
CA ASP A 81 -2.12 -3.72 6.55
C ASP A 81 -3.36 -3.27 7.34
N ILE A 82 -3.32 -3.44 8.66
CA ILE A 82 -4.44 -3.16 9.55
C ILE A 82 -4.67 -1.65 9.67
N ASP A 83 -3.60 -0.86 9.68
CA ASP A 83 -3.68 0.60 9.81
C ASP A 83 -4.28 1.20 8.53
N LEU A 84 -3.73 0.81 7.36
CA LEU A 84 -4.28 1.22 6.08
C LEU A 84 -5.73 0.76 5.91
N ARG A 85 -6.06 -0.47 6.32
CA ARG A 85 -7.44 -0.97 6.26
C ARG A 85 -8.37 -0.11 7.11
N SER A 86 -7.96 0.28 8.31
CA SER A 86 -8.77 1.10 9.21
C SER A 86 -8.97 2.51 8.65
N THR A 87 -7.93 3.12 8.09
CA THR A 87 -8.03 4.42 7.40
C THR A 87 -8.99 4.37 6.22
N LEU A 88 -8.95 3.29 5.43
CA LEU A 88 -9.83 3.12 4.28
C LEU A 88 -11.26 2.75 4.67
N GLN A 89 -11.48 2.04 5.79
CA GLN A 89 -12.82 1.73 6.30
C GLN A 89 -13.56 2.97 6.81
N GLY A 90 -12.84 3.97 7.29
CA GLY A 90 -13.42 5.28 7.64
C GLY A 90 -13.86 6.11 6.43
N GLN A 91 -13.52 5.68 5.21
CA GLN A 91 -13.87 6.36 3.96
C GLN A 91 -14.88 5.53 3.16
N THR A 92 -15.81 6.20 2.48
CA THR A 92 -16.76 5.55 1.58
C THR A 92 -16.27 5.68 0.14
N PHE A 93 -16.07 4.54 -0.52
CA PHE A 93 -15.63 4.49 -1.92
C PHE A 93 -16.76 3.92 -2.78
N LYS A 94 -17.33 4.77 -3.63
CA LYS A 94 -18.34 4.36 -4.63
C LYS A 94 -17.70 3.78 -5.90
N SER A 95 -16.40 4.03 -6.09
CA SER A 95 -15.66 3.59 -7.26
C SER A 95 -14.27 3.08 -6.95
N VAL A 96 -13.84 2.07 -7.71
CA VAL A 96 -12.47 1.54 -7.70
C VAL A 96 -11.45 2.62 -8.06
N ARG A 97 -11.82 3.58 -8.92
CA ARG A 97 -10.93 4.70 -9.30
C ARG A 97 -10.63 5.64 -8.13
N ASP A 98 -11.61 5.89 -7.27
CA ASP A 98 -11.41 6.77 -6.12
C ASP A 98 -10.58 6.09 -5.04
N LEU A 99 -10.81 4.78 -4.82
CA LEU A 99 -9.92 3.95 -4.00
C LEU A 99 -8.48 4.02 -4.51
N GLU A 100 -8.27 3.86 -5.81
CA GLU A 100 -6.93 3.92 -6.41
C GLU A 100 -6.25 5.26 -6.13
N LYS A 101 -6.94 6.39 -6.30
CA LYS A 101 -6.41 7.73 -6.01
C LYS A 101 -5.97 7.88 -4.56
N THR A 102 -6.79 7.42 -3.62
CA THR A 102 -6.44 7.46 -2.19
C THR A 102 -5.20 6.60 -1.90
N LEU A 103 -5.10 5.41 -2.50
CA LEU A 103 -3.91 4.58 -2.38
C LEU A 103 -2.66 5.29 -2.92
N LYS A 104 -2.73 6.01 -4.05
CA LYS A 104 -1.58 6.79 -4.57
C LYS A 104 -1.14 7.86 -3.57
N ARG A 105 -2.09 8.54 -2.93
CA ARG A 105 -1.80 9.60 -1.95
C ARG A 105 -1.11 9.02 -0.72
N VAL A 106 -1.59 7.89 -0.21
CA VAL A 106 -0.98 7.22 0.94
C VAL A 106 0.44 6.76 0.62
N GLU A 107 0.65 6.13 -0.55
CA GLU A 107 1.98 5.71 -1.00
C GLU A 107 2.94 6.91 -1.16
N ALA A 108 2.46 8.04 -1.68
CA ALA A 108 3.27 9.25 -1.82
C ALA A 108 3.72 9.82 -0.47
N VAL A 109 2.84 9.83 0.54
CA VAL A 109 3.18 10.30 1.90
C VAL A 109 4.22 9.37 2.54
N GLN A 110 4.04 8.05 2.44
CA GLN A 110 5.00 7.08 2.97
C GLN A 110 6.39 7.19 2.33
N GLN A 111 6.47 7.59 1.05
CA GLN A 111 7.74 7.81 0.37
C GLN A 111 8.45 9.09 0.84
N ASP A 112 7.71 10.17 1.11
CA ASP A 112 8.26 11.46 1.53
C ASP A 112 8.80 11.40 2.98
N ASP A 113 8.09 10.68 3.87
CA ASP A 113 8.53 10.41 5.24
C ASP A 113 9.88 9.67 5.31
N GLY A 114 10.22 8.90 4.25
CA GLY A 114 11.49 8.20 4.12
C GLY A 114 12.70 9.10 3.84
N TYR A 115 12.50 10.36 3.41
CA TYR A 115 13.58 11.31 3.09
C TYR A 115 13.73 12.47 4.09
N THR A 116 12.76 12.69 4.98
CA THR A 116 12.77 13.83 5.92
C THR A 116 13.39 13.53 7.29
N THR A 117 13.68 12.26 7.62
CA THR A 117 14.41 11.90 8.86
C THR A 117 15.89 11.64 8.60
N GLN A 118 16.57 12.60 7.94
CA GLN A 118 17.96 12.85 8.28
C GLN A 118 17.98 14.16 9.07
N PRO A 119 18.34 14.16 10.37
CA PRO A 119 18.68 15.43 11.00
C PRO A 119 19.72 16.10 10.10
N PRO A 120 19.62 17.40 9.80
CA PRO A 120 20.61 18.07 9.00
C PRO A 120 21.95 17.79 9.67
N LYS A 121 22.77 16.93 9.06
CA LYS A 121 24.11 16.68 9.55
C LYS A 121 24.75 18.05 9.48
N ALA A 122 24.99 18.63 10.66
CA ALA A 122 25.83 19.79 10.81
C ALA A 122 27.12 19.41 10.09
N ARG A 123 27.24 19.88 8.86
CA ARG A 123 28.43 19.70 8.06
C ARG A 123 29.44 20.50 8.85
N ASP A 124 30.29 19.80 9.60
CA ASP A 124 31.44 20.34 10.31
C ASP A 124 32.35 21.01 9.28
N SER A 125 31.93 22.20 8.89
CA SER A 125 32.58 23.07 7.95
C SER A 125 33.60 23.77 8.82
N LYS A 126 34.70 23.05 9.01
CA LYS A 126 35.96 23.51 9.56
C LYS A 126 36.14 24.98 9.20
N ALA A 127 36.16 25.82 10.22
CA ALA A 127 36.33 27.25 10.12
C ALA A 127 37.50 27.58 9.18
N SER A 128 37.20 28.20 8.04
CA SER A 128 38.18 29.01 7.32
C SER A 128 37.66 30.44 7.33
N GLY A 129 38.43 31.30 7.99
CA GLY A 129 38.01 32.62 8.37
C GLY A 129 37.78 33.53 7.18
N VAL A 130 36.57 34.10 7.12
CA VAL A 130 36.36 35.41 6.52
C VAL A 130 35.66 36.25 7.57
N ARG A 131 36.40 37.18 8.16
CA ARG A 131 35.88 38.18 9.09
C ARG A 131 35.00 39.12 8.29
N PHE A 132 33.68 38.91 8.27
CA PHE A 132 32.78 39.94 7.77
C PHE A 132 32.66 41.04 8.83
N SER A 133 33.03 42.23 8.39
CA SER A 133 33.22 43.40 9.24
C SER A 133 31.94 43.81 9.96
N ARG A 134 32.15 44.30 11.17
CA ARG A 134 31.15 44.71 12.16
C ARG A 134 30.34 45.91 11.64
N PHE A 135 29.06 45.72 11.35
CA PHE A 135 28.09 46.80 11.52
C PHE A 135 27.37 46.61 12.86
N ARG A 136 27.90 47.28 13.89
CA ARG A 136 27.25 47.43 15.18
C ARG A 136 26.06 48.38 15.01
N ARG A 137 24.83 47.86 15.00
CA ARG A 137 23.66 48.65 15.40
C ARG A 137 23.63 48.65 16.92
N THR A 138 24.08 49.77 17.49
CA THR A 138 24.03 50.03 18.93
C THR A 138 22.57 50.14 19.36
N VAL A 139 22.19 49.24 20.28
CA VAL A 139 20.98 49.37 21.09
C VAL A 139 21.23 50.54 22.06
N VAL A 140 20.45 51.60 21.96
CA VAL A 140 20.35 52.61 23.01
C VAL A 140 19.08 52.33 23.80
N THR A 141 19.25 51.63 24.90
CA THR A 141 18.33 51.65 26.03
C THR A 141 18.50 52.96 26.78
N ARG A 142 17.42 53.71 26.99
CA ARG A 142 17.33 54.64 28.12
C ARG A 142 16.08 54.32 28.92
N VAL A 143 16.31 53.99 30.18
CA VAL A 143 15.34 53.74 31.24
C VAL A 143 15.38 54.94 32.19
N THR A 144 14.20 55.32 32.70
CA THR A 144 13.89 56.27 33.80
C THR A 144 14.21 57.75 33.54
N LYS A 145 13.40 58.73 33.98
CA LYS A 145 12.83 58.92 35.32
C LYS A 145 11.71 59.99 35.31
N SER A 146 10.84 59.91 36.31
CA SER A 146 9.72 60.79 36.69
C SER A 146 10.06 62.27 36.94
N ALA A 147 9.05 63.14 36.77
CA ALA A 147 8.67 64.33 37.54
C ALA A 147 7.68 65.14 36.64
N GLU A 148 6.37 65.21 36.93
CA GLU A 148 5.69 66.17 37.84
C GLU A 148 5.86 67.65 37.46
N GLU A 149 4.77 68.40 37.63
CA GLU A 149 4.50 69.85 37.44
C GLU A 149 3.65 70.17 36.18
N ASP A 150 2.32 70.36 36.29
CA ASP A 150 1.51 71.47 36.83
C ASP A 150 1.27 72.66 35.87
N SER A 151 0.02 73.16 35.91
CA SER A 151 -0.49 74.49 35.52
C SER A 151 -0.87 74.84 34.06
N ASP A 152 -2.20 74.92 33.88
CA ASP A 152 -3.03 76.07 33.44
C ASP A 152 -2.80 76.90 32.15
N ALA A 153 -3.96 77.19 31.54
CA ALA A 153 -4.38 78.39 30.79
C ALA A 153 -3.81 78.69 29.39
N GLU A 154 -4.67 78.59 28.36
CA GLU A 154 -5.42 79.73 27.81
C GLU A 154 -6.66 79.24 27.03
#